data_AF-A0A246L130-F1
#
_entry.id   AF-A0A246L130-F1
#
_cell.length_a   1.000
_cell.length_b   1.000
_cell.length_c   1.000
_cell.angle_alpha   90.00
_cell.angle_beta   90.00
_cell.angle_gamma   90.00
#
_symmetry.space_group_name_H-M   'P 1'
#
loop_
_entity.id
_entity.type
_entity.pdbx_description
1 polymer ?
#
loop_
_entity_poly.entity_id
_entity_poly.type
_entity_poly.pdbx_seq_one_letter_code
_entity_poly.pdbx_strand_id
1 'polypeptide(L)'
;MRQSVSTVRVLSYALLAVAVAAGTTGCFKRGVKGDYALAPEMRPLEVPPDLNLPATTGDNKVPTLASATKPAAPAAAAPAVGTTGFTIAGGKEEAFAKVGTALEGVEGVTIASRAQLLGSYDVAYEGSNFLVRVVAVDAGAYISAVDPRGLPATAAAPVKLIAALKAKLAP
;
A
#
# COMPACT_ATOMS: atom_id res chain seq x y z
N MET A 1 -95.09 -20.33 -41.54
CA MET A 1 -94.65 -20.40 -40.14
C MET A 1 -93.31 -21.12 -40.09
N ARG A 2 -92.19 -20.40 -40.03
CA ARG A 2 -90.86 -20.99 -39.85
C ARG A 2 -90.20 -20.34 -38.65
N GLN A 3 -89.73 -21.21 -37.77
CA GLN A 3 -89.32 -20.95 -36.41
C GLN A 3 -88.03 -20.15 -36.39
N SER A 4 -88.14 -18.82 -36.33
CA SER A 4 -87.06 -17.97 -35.83
C SER A 4 -87.26 -17.76 -34.33
N VAL A 5 -87.44 -18.85 -33.57
CA VAL A 5 -87.30 -18.80 -32.11
C VAL A 5 -85.81 -18.71 -31.83
N SER A 6 -85.33 -17.49 -32.07
CA SER A 6 -84.06 -16.88 -31.69
C SER A 6 -82.99 -17.86 -31.25
N THR A 7 -82.27 -18.41 -32.23
CA THR A 7 -80.92 -18.99 -32.03
C THR A 7 -80.04 -18.08 -31.18
N VAL A 8 -80.24 -16.77 -31.25
CA VAL A 8 -79.60 -15.76 -30.40
C VAL A 8 -79.98 -15.90 -28.92
N ARG A 9 -81.25 -16.17 -28.59
CA ARG A 9 -81.68 -16.42 -27.20
C ARG A 9 -81.10 -17.74 -26.67
N VAL A 10 -81.09 -18.79 -27.48
CA VAL A 10 -80.51 -20.08 -27.07
C VAL A 10 -79.00 -19.94 -26.83
N LEU A 11 -78.29 -19.22 -27.70
CA LEU A 11 -76.86 -18.98 -27.57
C LEU A 11 -76.51 -18.14 -26.33
N SER A 12 -77.33 -17.14 -26.01
CA SER A 12 -77.11 -16.28 -24.83
C SER A 12 -77.36 -17.02 -23.51
N TYR A 13 -78.39 -17.87 -23.43
CA TYR A 13 -78.59 -18.73 -22.25
C TYR A 13 -77.47 -19.77 -22.09
N ALA A 14 -76.97 -20.34 -23.20
CA ALA A 14 -75.85 -21.28 -23.16
C ALA A 14 -74.56 -20.60 -22.66
N LEU A 15 -74.25 -19.38 -23.13
CA LEU A 15 -73.09 -18.61 -22.66
C LEU A 15 -73.20 -18.26 -21.18
N LEU A 16 -74.37 -17.84 -20.73
CA LEU A 16 -74.59 -17.52 -19.31
C LEU A 16 -74.41 -18.76 -18.41
N ALA A 17 -74.93 -19.91 -18.83
CA ALA A 17 -74.78 -21.17 -18.09
C ALA A 17 -73.31 -21.60 -17.98
N VAL A 18 -72.53 -21.46 -19.06
CA VAL A 18 -71.08 -21.76 -19.06
C VAL A 18 -70.31 -20.80 -18.15
N ALA A 19 -70.63 -19.51 -18.17
CA ALA A 19 -69.98 -18.52 -17.32
C ALA A 19 -70.25 -18.77 -15.83
N VAL A 20 -71.49 -19.12 -15.47
CA VAL A 20 -71.87 -19.42 -14.08
C VAL A 20 -71.23 -20.73 -13.62
N ALA A 21 -71.19 -21.77 -14.47
CA ALA A 21 -70.51 -23.02 -14.15
C ALA A 21 -69.00 -22.82 -13.94
N ALA A 22 -68.34 -22.04 -14.80
CA ALA A 22 -66.91 -21.72 -14.67
C ALA A 22 -66.59 -20.82 -13.46
N GLY A 23 -67.53 -19.97 -13.03
CA GLY A 23 -67.35 -19.10 -11.87
C GLY A 23 -67.60 -19.78 -10.53
N THR A 24 -68.49 -20.78 -10.47
CA THR A 24 -68.91 -21.44 -9.21
C THR A 24 -68.23 -22.79 -8.97
N THR A 25 -67.74 -23.47 -10.00
CA THR A 25 -66.88 -24.65 -9.83
C THR A 25 -65.46 -24.16 -9.51
N GLY A 26 -65.22 -23.91 -8.22
CA GLY A 26 -63.95 -23.44 -7.65
C GLY A 26 -62.78 -24.41 -7.85
N CYS A 27 -62.34 -24.56 -9.10
CA CYS A 27 -61.17 -25.35 -9.48
C CYS A 27 -60.00 -24.45 -9.92
N PHE A 28 -60.00 -23.18 -9.52
CA PHE A 28 -58.78 -22.38 -9.49
C PHE A 28 -57.99 -22.82 -8.26
N LYS A 29 -57.14 -23.84 -8.43
CA LYS A 29 -56.04 -24.15 -7.51
C LYS A 29 -55.10 -22.96 -7.45
N ARG A 30 -55.48 -21.92 -6.71
CA ARG A 30 -54.56 -20.89 -6.26
C ARG A 30 -53.89 -21.46 -5.01
N GLY A 31 -53.03 -22.45 -5.24
CA GLY A 31 -52.07 -22.89 -4.23
C GLY A 31 -51.29 -21.68 -3.73
N VAL A 32 -50.84 -21.74 -2.48
CA VAL A 32 -50.10 -20.67 -1.81
C VAL A 32 -48.96 -20.23 -2.74
N LYS A 33 -49.04 -18.99 -3.24
CA LYS A 33 -48.00 -18.42 -4.11
C LYS A 33 -47.09 -17.53 -3.27
N GLY A 34 -45.81 -17.85 -3.25
CA GLY A 34 -44.77 -17.10 -2.56
C GLY A 34 -43.74 -18.04 -1.93
N ASP A 35 -42.54 -17.51 -1.65
CA ASP A 35 -41.40 -18.29 -1.15
C ASP A 35 -41.62 -18.94 0.22
N TYR A 36 -42.70 -18.58 0.91
CA TYR A 36 -43.17 -19.19 2.16
C TYR A 36 -43.87 -20.55 1.97
N ALA A 37 -44.22 -20.92 0.74
CA ALA A 37 -44.78 -22.22 0.41
C ALA A 37 -43.70 -23.30 0.15
N LEU A 38 -42.43 -22.90 0.13
CA LEU A 38 -41.28 -23.79 -0.03
C LEU A 38 -40.82 -24.34 1.33
N ALA A 39 -40.28 -25.55 1.33
CA ALA A 39 -39.69 -26.17 2.53
C ALA A 39 -38.63 -25.23 3.14
N PRO A 40 -38.50 -25.17 4.48
CA PRO A 40 -37.63 -24.20 5.18
C PRO A 40 -36.19 -24.15 4.67
N GLU A 41 -35.67 -25.29 4.21
CA GLU A 41 -34.33 -25.45 3.64
C GLU A 41 -34.10 -24.71 2.31
N MET A 42 -35.17 -24.42 1.55
CA MET A 42 -35.13 -23.77 0.23
C MET A 42 -35.39 -22.26 0.30
N ARG A 43 -35.65 -21.72 1.50
CA ARG A 43 -35.83 -20.28 1.69
C ARG A 43 -34.43 -19.63 1.57
N PRO A 44 -34.24 -18.66 0.66
CA PRO A 44 -32.94 -18.01 0.49
C PRO A 44 -32.48 -17.48 1.85
N LEU A 45 -31.30 -17.90 2.30
CA LEU A 45 -30.77 -17.50 3.60
C LEU A 45 -30.71 -15.97 3.63
N GLU A 46 -31.55 -15.36 4.47
CA GLU A 46 -31.51 -13.94 4.77
C GLU A 46 -30.20 -13.70 5.52
N VAL A 47 -29.16 -13.39 4.75
CA VAL A 47 -27.87 -12.98 5.29
C VAL A 47 -28.15 -11.71 6.09
N PRO A 48 -27.93 -11.72 7.42
CA PRO A 48 -28.13 -10.54 8.24
C PRO A 48 -27.31 -9.38 7.65
N PRO A 49 -27.85 -8.15 7.63
CA PRO A 49 -27.18 -7.00 7.00
C PRO A 49 -25.76 -6.74 7.55
N ASP A 50 -25.47 -7.24 8.75
CA ASP A 50 -24.16 -7.15 9.41
C ASP A 50 -23.13 -8.20 8.97
N LEU A 51 -23.47 -9.11 8.04
CA LEU A 51 -22.53 -10.13 7.51
C LEU A 51 -22.03 -9.83 6.08
N ASN A 52 -22.41 -8.68 5.54
CA ASN A 52 -22.04 -8.21 4.20
C ASN A 52 -20.76 -7.35 4.23
N LEU A 53 -20.38 -6.92 5.44
CA LEU A 53 -19.23 -6.07 5.67
C LEU A 53 -18.19 -6.86 6.48
N PRO A 54 -16.89 -6.71 6.19
CA PRO A 54 -15.86 -7.25 7.05
C PRO A 54 -16.02 -6.66 8.45
N ALA A 55 -16.03 -7.51 9.48
CA ALA A 55 -16.13 -7.09 10.87
C ALA A 55 -15.00 -6.09 11.20
N THR A 56 -15.37 -4.84 11.51
CA THR A 56 -14.43 -3.77 11.89
C THR A 56 -14.18 -3.73 13.40
N THR A 57 -14.75 -4.67 14.16
CA THR A 57 -14.50 -4.88 15.58
C THR A 57 -13.02 -5.22 15.75
N GLY A 58 -12.21 -4.21 16.08
CA GLY A 58 -10.87 -4.17 16.68
C GLY A 58 -9.82 -5.25 16.41
N ASP A 59 -10.20 -6.53 16.42
CA ASP A 59 -9.34 -7.71 16.43
C ASP A 59 -8.72 -8.05 15.07
N ASN A 60 -9.25 -7.50 13.96
CA ASN A 60 -8.64 -7.63 12.63
C ASN A 60 -7.66 -6.50 12.27
N LYS A 61 -7.30 -5.63 13.23
CA LYS A 61 -6.28 -4.61 13.00
C LYS A 61 -4.91 -5.28 13.06
N VAL A 62 -4.38 -5.64 11.89
CA VAL A 62 -2.98 -6.07 11.76
C VAL A 62 -2.10 -5.00 12.42
N PRO A 63 -1.33 -5.32 13.47
CA PRO A 63 -0.46 -4.33 14.09
C PRO A 63 0.51 -3.82 13.03
N THR A 64 0.45 -2.53 12.74
CA THR A 64 1.49 -1.87 11.96
C THR A 64 2.75 -1.86 12.80
N LEU A 65 3.53 -2.95 12.73
CA LEU A 65 4.92 -2.94 13.13
C LEU A 65 5.61 -1.88 12.28
N ALA A 66 6.31 -0.95 12.93
CA ALA A 66 7.08 0.12 12.27
C ALA A 66 8.09 -0.40 11.22
N SER A 67 8.31 -1.72 11.20
CA SER A 67 9.20 -2.46 10.30
C SER A 67 8.55 -2.97 9.01
N ALA A 68 7.21 -2.87 8.84
CA ALA A 68 6.48 -3.50 7.72
C ALA A 68 6.23 -2.58 6.51
N THR A 69 6.84 -1.40 6.48
CA THR A 69 6.90 -0.60 5.25
C THR A 69 7.91 -1.27 4.33
N LYS A 70 7.43 -1.95 3.27
CA LYS A 70 8.26 -2.20 2.07
C LYS A 70 8.93 -0.87 1.73
N PRO A 71 10.27 -0.77 1.66
CA PRO A 71 10.87 0.47 1.22
C PRO A 71 10.30 0.77 -0.17
N ALA A 72 9.48 1.81 -0.28
CA ALA A 72 9.46 2.59 -1.51
C ALA A 72 10.94 2.87 -1.82
N ALA A 73 11.34 2.68 -3.09
CA ALA A 73 12.72 2.89 -3.55
C ALA A 73 13.37 3.98 -2.71
N PRO A 74 14.47 3.69 -1.99
CA PRO A 74 14.83 4.38 -0.76
C PRO A 74 14.82 5.88 -1.02
N ALA A 75 13.73 6.55 -0.63
CA ALA A 75 13.75 7.96 -0.40
C ALA A 75 14.74 8.07 0.74
N ALA A 76 15.91 8.62 0.43
CA ALA A 76 16.97 8.79 1.40
C ALA A 76 16.34 9.37 2.66
N ALA A 77 16.28 8.57 3.74
CA ALA A 77 15.79 9.06 5.01
C ALA A 77 16.54 10.35 5.28
N ALA A 78 15.80 11.44 5.52
CA ALA A 78 16.39 12.73 5.78
C ALA A 78 17.49 12.51 6.83
N PRO A 79 18.75 12.76 6.47
CA PRO A 79 19.84 12.31 7.30
C PRO A 79 19.72 12.98 8.66
N ALA A 80 19.81 12.20 9.73
CA ALA A 80 19.85 12.75 11.07
C ALA A 80 20.99 13.77 11.10
N VAL A 81 20.66 15.03 11.35
CA VAL A 81 21.62 16.13 11.46
C VAL A 81 22.39 15.92 12.77
N GLY A 82 23.35 14.99 12.73
CA GLY A 82 24.21 14.61 13.84
C GLY A 82 25.67 14.91 13.51
N THR A 83 26.53 14.83 14.52
CA THR A 83 27.98 15.08 14.44
C THR A 83 28.71 14.19 13.40
N THR A 84 28.03 13.17 12.87
CA THR A 84 28.57 12.19 11.92
C THR A 84 28.32 12.55 10.45
N GLY A 85 27.74 13.72 10.14
CA GLY A 85 27.58 14.16 8.76
C GLY A 85 27.27 15.65 8.57
N PHE A 86 27.37 16.12 7.32
CA PHE A 86 27.15 17.51 6.92
C PHE A 86 26.68 17.60 5.46
N THR A 87 26.10 18.73 5.09
CA THR A 87 25.63 19.00 3.72
C THR A 87 26.55 20.02 3.05
N ILE A 88 26.84 19.82 1.76
CA ILE A 88 27.47 20.81 0.90
C ILE A 88 26.55 21.15 -0.27
N ALA A 89 26.62 22.39 -0.74
CA ALA A 89 25.95 22.79 -1.96
C ALA A 89 26.58 22.10 -3.19
N GLY A 90 25.75 21.81 -4.20
CA GLY A 90 26.18 21.20 -5.46
C GLY A 90 25.63 19.78 -5.69
N GLY A 91 26.01 19.21 -6.83
CA GLY A 91 25.58 17.87 -7.25
C GLY A 91 26.30 16.74 -6.52
N LYS A 92 25.67 15.56 -6.47
CA LYS A 92 26.24 14.36 -5.82
C LYS A 92 27.58 13.95 -6.43
N GLU A 93 27.70 13.99 -7.75
CA GLU A 93 28.89 13.54 -8.49
C GLU A 93 30.09 14.46 -8.21
N GLU A 94 29.86 15.77 -8.21
CA GLU A 94 30.86 16.78 -7.87
C GLU A 94 31.27 16.67 -6.39
N ALA A 95 30.29 16.52 -5.49
CA ALA A 95 30.52 16.28 -4.07
C ALA A 95 31.34 15.02 -3.83
N PHE A 96 31.03 13.93 -4.53
CA PHE A 96 31.77 12.67 -4.46
C PHE A 96 33.23 12.89 -4.86
N ALA A 97 33.49 13.51 -6.01
CA ALA A 97 34.86 13.82 -6.46
C ALA A 97 35.63 14.67 -5.42
N LYS A 98 35.00 15.73 -4.89
CA LYS A 98 35.61 16.60 -3.86
C LYS A 98 35.91 15.83 -2.56
N VAL A 99 35.02 14.95 -2.12
CA VAL A 99 35.25 14.09 -0.95
C VAL A 99 36.42 13.15 -1.20
N GLY A 100 36.53 12.55 -2.39
CA GLY A 100 37.67 11.71 -2.77
C GLY A 100 39.00 12.44 -2.64
N THR A 101 39.10 13.63 -3.24
CA THR A 101 40.31 14.47 -3.15
C THR A 101 40.60 14.93 -1.71
N ALA A 102 39.56 15.27 -0.95
CA ALA A 102 39.72 15.67 0.45
C ALA A 102 40.25 14.51 1.31
N LEU A 103 39.73 13.30 1.11
CA LEU A 103 40.14 12.06 1.79
C LEU A 103 41.60 11.70 1.47
N GLU A 104 42.03 11.82 0.22
CA GLU A 104 43.43 11.60 -0.19
C GLU A 104 44.41 12.56 0.50
N GLY A 105 43.94 13.76 0.85
CA GLY A 105 44.73 14.75 1.59
C GLY A 105 44.63 14.66 3.12
N VAL A 106 43.99 13.64 3.69
CA VAL A 106 43.97 13.41 5.15
C VAL A 106 45.02 12.37 5.51
N GLU A 107 45.98 12.76 6.35
CA GLU A 107 47.02 11.85 6.82
C GLU A 107 46.43 10.71 7.66
N GLY A 108 46.87 9.48 7.39
CA GLY A 108 46.40 8.28 8.09
C GLY A 108 45.09 7.68 7.57
N VAL A 109 44.47 8.27 6.53
CA VAL A 109 43.32 7.67 5.83
C VAL A 109 43.81 6.73 4.72
N THR A 110 43.27 5.51 4.70
CA THR A 110 43.44 4.58 3.58
C THR A 110 42.09 4.34 2.92
N ILE A 111 41.99 4.58 1.61
CA ILE A 111 40.77 4.31 0.85
C ILE A 111 40.86 2.89 0.29
N ALA A 112 40.06 1.97 0.83
CA ALA A 112 40.02 0.58 0.38
C ALA A 112 39.22 0.42 -0.92
N SER A 113 38.11 1.15 -1.08
CA SER A 113 37.26 1.06 -2.26
C SER A 113 36.52 2.36 -2.54
N ARG A 114 36.19 2.58 -3.83
CA ARG A 114 35.43 3.73 -4.33
C ARG A 114 34.25 3.23 -5.14
N ALA A 115 33.04 3.37 -4.60
CA ALA A 115 31.82 2.97 -5.27
C ALA A 115 31.03 4.21 -5.69
N GLN A 116 31.40 4.79 -6.84
CA GLN A 116 30.78 6.03 -7.35
C GLN A 116 29.27 5.87 -7.60
N LEU A 117 28.85 4.71 -8.14
CA LEU A 117 27.44 4.40 -8.36
C LEU A 117 26.63 4.42 -7.06
N LEU A 118 27.21 3.91 -5.97
CA LEU A 118 26.60 3.90 -4.65
C LEU A 118 26.81 5.22 -3.90
N GLY A 119 27.75 6.07 -4.35
CA GLY A 119 28.18 7.28 -3.68
C GLY A 119 28.88 6.98 -2.36
N SER A 120 29.67 5.91 -2.26
CA SER A 120 30.35 5.54 -1.02
C SER A 120 31.84 5.26 -1.19
N TYR A 121 32.61 5.64 -0.17
CA TYR A 121 34.02 5.31 0.00
C TYR A 121 34.18 4.37 1.18
N ASP A 122 34.92 3.28 0.99
CA ASP A 122 35.37 2.43 2.09
C ASP A 122 36.72 2.94 2.59
N VAL A 123 36.78 3.35 3.86
CA VAL A 123 37.94 4.01 4.45
C VAL A 123 38.36 3.33 5.75
N ALA A 124 39.67 3.19 5.91
CA ALA A 124 40.33 2.83 7.16
C ALA A 124 41.02 4.07 7.74
N TYR A 125 40.74 4.40 9.00
CA TYR A 125 41.30 5.55 9.69
C TYR A 125 41.44 5.28 11.20
N GLU A 126 42.61 5.60 11.79
CA GLU A 126 42.94 5.34 13.20
C GLU A 126 42.59 3.91 13.68
N GLY A 127 42.76 2.90 12.82
CA GLY A 127 42.46 1.50 13.12
C GLY A 127 40.98 1.09 13.04
N SER A 128 40.10 1.99 12.56
CA SER A 128 38.67 1.72 12.34
C SER A 128 38.32 1.74 10.86
N ASN A 129 37.47 0.82 10.42
CA ASN A 129 36.94 0.76 9.05
C ASN A 129 35.47 1.20 9.02
N PHE A 130 35.12 2.09 8.11
CA PHE A 130 33.77 2.60 7.95
C PHE A 130 33.56 3.17 6.54
N LEU A 131 32.30 3.46 6.20
CA LEU A 131 31.92 4.01 4.91
C LEU A 131 31.69 5.51 5.01
N VAL A 132 32.27 6.29 4.10
CA VAL A 132 31.88 7.69 3.89
C VAL A 132 30.90 7.72 2.72
N ARG A 133 29.64 8.07 3.00
CA ARG A 133 28.55 8.06 2.03
C ARG A 133 28.14 9.47 1.65
N VAL A 134 27.96 9.68 0.34
CA VAL A 134 27.50 10.90 -0.30
C VAL A 134 26.13 10.63 -0.92
N VAL A 135 25.13 11.39 -0.49
CA VAL A 135 23.73 11.22 -0.89
C VAL A 135 23.20 12.55 -1.40
N ALA A 136 22.49 12.55 -2.53
CA ALA A 136 21.78 13.73 -3.00
C ALA A 136 20.61 14.04 -2.05
N VAL A 137 20.48 15.30 -1.66
CA VAL A 137 19.38 15.87 -0.87
C VAL A 137 18.90 17.16 -1.53
N ASP A 138 17.72 17.67 -1.17
CA ASP A 138 17.18 18.89 -1.80
C ASP A 138 18.12 20.10 -1.65
N ALA A 139 18.87 20.16 -0.55
CA ALA A 139 19.84 21.22 -0.26
C ALA A 139 21.25 20.99 -0.86
N GLY A 140 21.46 19.94 -1.66
CA GLY A 140 22.75 19.61 -2.28
C GLY A 140 23.18 18.15 -2.03
N ALA A 141 24.38 17.94 -1.53
CA ALA A 141 24.91 16.62 -1.22
C ALA A 141 25.19 16.46 0.27
N TYR A 142 24.64 15.42 0.89
CA TYR A 142 24.88 15.06 2.27
C TYR A 142 25.99 14.01 2.38
N ILE A 143 27.01 14.31 3.19
CA ILE A 143 28.16 13.47 3.47
C ILE A 143 28.04 12.95 4.90
N SER A 144 28.15 11.64 5.09
CA SER A 144 28.11 11.02 6.41
C SER A 144 29.03 9.82 6.54
N ALA A 145 29.49 9.56 7.76
CA ALA A 145 30.15 8.31 8.10
C ALA A 145 29.13 7.26 8.59
N VAL A 146 29.20 6.07 8.03
CA VAL A 146 28.29 4.95 8.27
C VAL A 146 29.11 3.69 8.59
N ASP A 147 28.69 2.94 9.60
CA ASP A 147 29.32 1.67 9.97
C ASP A 147 28.94 0.53 9.00
N PRO A 148 29.61 -0.64 9.05
CA PRO A 148 29.27 -1.78 8.20
C PRO A 148 27.84 -2.32 8.36
N ARG A 149 27.12 -1.91 9.41
CA ARG A 149 25.73 -2.29 9.67
C ARG A 149 24.74 -1.27 9.10
N GLY A 150 25.21 -0.21 8.45
CA GLY A 150 24.38 0.85 7.90
C GLY A 150 23.94 1.90 8.93
N LEU A 151 24.51 1.90 10.14
CA LEU A 151 24.21 2.88 11.18
C LEU A 151 25.21 4.04 11.16
N PRO A 152 24.85 5.24 11.64
CA PRO A 152 25.80 6.34 11.78
C PRO A 152 27.04 5.92 12.58
N ALA A 153 28.23 6.15 12.02
CA ALA A 153 29.48 5.80 12.69
C ALA A 153 29.82 6.85 13.76
N THR A 154 29.41 6.61 15.00
CA THR A 154 29.59 7.55 16.13
C THR A 154 30.92 7.35 16.89
N ALA A 155 31.78 6.44 16.44
CA ALA A 155 33.09 6.24 17.05
C ALA A 155 34.01 7.47 16.82
N ALA A 156 35.02 7.62 17.70
CA ALA A 156 35.89 8.80 17.69
C ALA A 156 36.61 9.03 16.34
N ALA A 157 37.13 7.97 15.73
CA ALA A 157 37.85 8.05 14.46
C ALA A 157 36.96 8.56 13.29
N PRO A 158 35.78 7.98 13.00
CA PRO A 158 34.87 8.52 11.99
C PRO A 158 34.42 9.95 12.25
N VAL A 159 34.13 10.31 13.51
CA VAL A 159 33.71 11.67 13.86
C VAL A 159 34.83 12.68 13.61
N LYS A 160 36.08 12.36 13.96
CA LYS A 160 37.26 13.19 13.64
C LYS A 160 37.43 13.38 12.14
N LEU A 161 37.31 12.30 11.36
CA LEU A 161 37.45 12.34 9.91
C LEU A 161 36.36 13.21 9.27
N ILE A 162 35.10 13.05 9.67
CA ILE A 162 33.99 13.86 9.15
C ILE A 162 34.17 15.34 9.52
N ALA A 163 34.65 15.66 10.72
CA ALA A 163 34.95 17.03 11.10
C ALA A 163 36.06 17.65 10.23
N ALA A 164 37.13 16.89 9.95
CA ALA A 164 38.20 17.32 9.05
C ALA A 164 37.70 17.52 7.60
N LEU A 165 36.86 16.61 7.10
CA LEU A 165 36.23 16.76 5.78
C LEU A 165 35.32 17.98 5.72
N LYS A 166 34.51 18.22 6.76
CA LYS A 166 33.65 19.39 6.85
C LYS A 166 34.47 20.68 6.78
N ALA A 167 35.57 20.78 7.54
CA ALA A 167 36.43 21.95 7.53
C ALA A 167 37.09 22.23 6.16
N LYS A 168 37.34 21.19 5.34
CA LYS A 168 37.90 21.34 3.99
C LYS A 168 36.84 21.65 2.91
N LEU A 169 35.63 21.12 3.06
CA LEU A 169 34.61 21.09 2.01
C LEU A 169 33.46 22.09 2.21
N ALA A 170 33.25 22.53 3.45
CA ALA A 170 32.26 23.53 3.83
C ALA A 170 32.93 24.62 4.69
N PRO A 171 33.85 25.42 4.10
CA PRO A 171 34.48 26.55 4.80
C PRO A 171 33.47 27.64 5.17
#